data_AF-A0A946MH55-F1
#
_entry.id   AF-A0A946MH55-F1
#
_cell.length_a   1.000
_cell.length_b   1.000
_cell.length_c   1.000
_cell.angle_alpha   90.00
_cell.angle_beta   90.00
_cell.angle_gamma   90.00
#
_symmetry.space_group_name_H-M   'P 1'
#
loop_
_entity.id
_entity.type
_entity.pdbx_description
1 polymer ?
#
loop_
_entity_poly.entity_id
_entity_poly.type
_entity_poly.pdbx_seq_one_letter_code
_entity_poly.pdbx_strand_id
1 'polypeptide(L)'
;MKFFKDYFTLAHKNTKPTTTLAFLNADWRDFESTPAAEEKPDKAITIFDYHRLLSETGWKTIFRIECPLSSERLTGNQVQKMQNKRILGTIGRTLLIAKKII
;
A
#
# COMPACT_ATOMS: atom_id res chain seq x y z
N MET A 1 -8.76 5.21 5.02
CA MET A 1 -7.55 5.64 5.74
C MET A 1 -7.70 5.80 7.26
N LYS A 2 -8.85 6.24 7.79
CA LYS A 2 -9.08 6.42 9.25
C LYS A 2 -8.69 5.19 10.09
N PHE A 3 -9.13 3.99 9.68
CA PHE A 3 -8.77 2.74 10.37
C PHE A 3 -7.27 2.58 10.59
N PHE A 4 -6.45 2.74 9.53
CA PHE A 4 -5.00 2.58 9.63
C PHE A 4 -4.38 3.63 10.54
N LYS A 5 -4.85 4.88 10.48
CA LYS A 5 -4.39 5.94 11.39
C LYS A 5 -4.68 5.60 12.85
N ASP A 6 -5.91 5.17 13.14
CA ASP A 6 -6.34 4.79 14.49
C ASP A 6 -5.53 3.58 14.98
N TYR A 7 -5.33 2.57 14.13
CA TYR A 7 -4.55 1.38 14.43
C TYR A 7 -3.08 1.71 14.70
N PHE A 8 -2.40 2.47 13.82
CA PHE A 8 -0.99 2.81 14.03
C PHE A 8 -0.78 3.69 15.26
N THR A 9 -1.74 4.57 15.57
CA THR A 9 -1.75 5.35 16.82
C THR A 9 -1.87 4.45 18.04
N LEU A 10 -2.81 3.50 18.02
CA LEU A 10 -3.01 2.56 19.11
C LEU A 10 -1.79 1.66 19.30
N ALA A 11 -1.22 1.15 18.21
CA ALA A 11 -0.01 0.34 18.23
C ALA A 11 1.17 1.13 18.77
N HIS A 12 1.35 2.39 18.38
CA HIS A 12 2.42 3.24 18.91
C HIS A 12 2.28 3.38 20.43
N LYS A 13 1.08 3.72 20.93
CA LYS A 13 0.82 3.91 22.36
C LYS A 13 1.09 2.66 23.21
N ASN A 14 0.78 1.48 22.69
CA ASN A 14 0.77 0.23 23.48
C ASN A 14 2.00 -0.68 23.26
N THR A 15 2.99 -0.24 22.47
CA THR A 15 4.22 -1.01 22.22
C THR A 15 5.44 -0.41 22.91
N LYS A 16 6.46 -1.23 23.15
CA LYS A 16 7.72 -0.81 23.78
C LYS A 16 8.49 0.15 22.85
N PRO A 17 9.31 1.07 23.39
CA PRO A 17 10.14 1.97 22.57
C PRO A 17 11.02 1.28 21.53
N THR A 18 11.46 0.05 21.80
CA THR A 18 12.33 -0.73 20.89
C THR A 18 11.55 -1.52 19.83
N THR A 19 10.22 -1.44 19.81
CA THR A 19 9.38 -2.22 18.89
C THR A 19 9.61 -1.80 17.42
N THR A 20 9.70 -2.82 16.57
CA THR A 20 9.70 -2.69 15.12
C THR A 20 8.36 -3.21 14.57
N LEU A 21 7.70 -2.42 13.74
CA LEU A 21 6.47 -2.76 13.04
C LEU A 21 6.81 -3.21 11.62
N ALA A 22 6.34 -4.38 11.24
CA ALA A 22 6.38 -4.89 9.87
C ALA A 22 4.95 -4.83 9.29
N PHE A 23 4.76 -4.04 8.23
CA PHE A 23 3.44 -3.78 7.63
C PHE A 23 3.46 -4.09 6.13
N LEU A 24 2.87 -5.23 5.76
CA LEU A 24 2.71 -5.66 4.38
C LEU A 24 1.37 -5.17 3.85
N ASN A 25 1.36 -4.40 2.76
CA ASN A 25 0.11 -4.01 2.12
C ASN A 25 0.27 -3.85 0.60
N ALA A 26 -0.87 -3.75 -0.09
CA ALA A 26 -0.94 -3.46 -1.52
C ALA A 26 -1.41 -2.01 -1.74
N ASP A 27 -0.97 -1.45 -2.86
CA ASP A 27 -1.62 -0.26 -3.42
C ASP A 27 -3.03 -0.63 -3.86
N TRP A 28 -3.99 0.23 -3.55
CA TRP A 28 -5.36 0.15 -4.05
C TRP A 28 -5.60 1.27 -5.05
N ARG A 29 -6.05 0.89 -6.23
CA ARG A 29 -6.46 1.77 -7.34
C ARG A 29 -7.75 1.21 -7.92
N ASP A 30 -8.50 2.01 -8.67
CA ASP A 30 -9.64 1.50 -9.43
C ASP A 30 -9.16 0.82 -10.73
N PHE A 31 -8.54 -0.35 -10.57
CA PHE A 31 -7.79 -1.04 -11.63
C PHE A 31 -8.65 -1.98 -12.49
N GLU A 32 -9.95 -2.14 -12.25
CA GLU A 32 -10.77 -3.09 -13.03
C GLU A 32 -11.76 -2.41 -13.97
N SER A 33 -12.03 -1.12 -13.74
CA SER A 33 -13.13 -0.43 -14.42
C SER A 33 -12.73 0.87 -15.12
N THR A 34 -11.55 1.42 -14.82
CA THR A 34 -11.18 2.78 -15.23
C THR A 34 -9.93 2.78 -16.13
N PRO A 35 -9.99 3.36 -17.34
CA PRO A 35 -8.81 3.58 -18.17
C PRO A 35 -7.75 4.40 -17.43
N ALA A 36 -6.48 4.11 -17.66
CA ALA A 36 -5.36 4.75 -16.95
C ALA A 36 -5.36 6.28 -17.02
N ALA A 37 -5.78 6.84 -18.16
CA ALA A 37 -5.87 8.29 -18.37
C ALA A 37 -7.03 8.95 -17.60
N GLU A 38 -8.02 8.16 -17.19
CA GLU A 38 -9.22 8.60 -16.47
C GLU A 38 -9.14 8.27 -14.97
N GLU A 39 -8.10 7.55 -14.54
CA GLU A 39 -7.86 7.25 -13.14
C GLU A 39 -7.72 8.55 -12.34
N LYS A 40 -8.38 8.59 -11.18
CA LYS A 40 -8.34 9.73 -10.26
C LYS A 40 -7.32 9.44 -9.16
N PRO A 41 -6.10 10.02 -9.19
CA PRO A 41 -5.04 9.67 -8.26
C PRO A 41 -5.39 9.98 -6.80
N ASP A 42 -6.24 10.98 -6.57
CA ASP A 42 -6.77 11.37 -5.26
C ASP A 42 -7.69 10.32 -4.63
N LYS A 43 -8.19 9.37 -5.43
CA LYS A 43 -8.98 8.24 -4.95
C LYS A 43 -8.14 6.99 -4.67
N ALA A 44 -6.90 6.95 -5.12
CA ALA A 44 -6.02 5.82 -4.86
C ALA A 44 -5.55 5.80 -3.40
N ILE A 45 -5.22 4.60 -2.92
CA ILE A 45 -4.46 4.42 -1.68
C ILE A 45 -3.15 3.78 -2.07
N THR A 46 -2.05 4.48 -1.84
CA THR A 46 -0.72 4.03 -2.27
C THR A 46 0.20 3.83 -1.08
N ILE A 47 1.37 3.26 -1.35
CA ILE A 47 2.47 3.19 -0.39
C ILE A 47 2.81 4.55 0.23
N PHE A 48 2.65 5.65 -0.50
CA PHE A 48 2.91 6.99 0.01
C PHE A 48 1.92 7.36 1.13
N ASP A 49 0.66 6.94 1.00
CA ASP A 49 -0.35 7.15 2.04
C ASP A 49 -0.03 6.36 3.31
N TYR A 50 0.37 5.10 3.16
CA TYR A 50 0.79 4.27 4.31
C TYR A 50 2.05 4.85 4.98
N HIS A 51 3.05 5.26 4.19
CA HIS A 51 4.26 5.89 4.70
C HIS A 51 3.97 7.17 5.47
N ARG A 52 3.09 8.02 4.92
CA ARG A 52 2.64 9.25 5.58
C ARG A 52 1.90 8.96 6.88
N LEU A 53 0.96 8.02 6.88
CA LEU A 53 0.22 7.65 8.09
C LEU A 53 1.13 7.09 9.19
N LEU A 54 2.10 6.25 8.86
CA LEU A 54 3.10 5.76 9.82
C LEU A 54 3.86 6.95 10.44
N SER A 55 4.31 7.88 9.61
CA SER A 55 5.04 9.08 10.06
C SER A 55 4.17 9.96 10.98
N GLU A 56 2.93 10.24 10.59
CA GLU A 56 1.96 11.02 11.38
C GLU A 56 1.60 10.37 12.74
N THR A 57 1.82 9.07 12.89
CA THR A 57 1.45 8.30 14.08
C THR A 57 2.67 7.87 14.91
N GLY A 58 3.81 8.51 14.70
CA GLY A 58 5.01 8.34 15.52
C GLY A 58 5.90 7.16 15.11
N TRP A 59 5.73 6.63 13.89
CA TRP A 59 6.58 5.59 13.34
C TRP A 59 7.53 6.15 12.29
N LYS A 60 8.81 5.75 12.35
CA LYS A 60 9.82 6.05 11.35
C LYS A 60 10.03 4.83 10.46
N THR A 61 9.62 4.92 9.20
CA THR A 61 9.96 3.89 8.20
C THR A 61 11.49 3.81 8.06
N ILE A 62 12.04 2.59 8.11
CA ILE A 62 13.47 2.31 7.99
C ILE A 62 13.81 1.39 6.82
N PHE A 63 12.87 0.53 6.41
CA PHE A 63 13.02 -0.26 5.20
C PHE A 63 11.72 -0.28 4.40
N ARG A 64 11.89 -0.37 3.09
CA ARG A 64 10.85 -0.65 2.11
C ARG A 64 11.31 -1.84 1.29
N ILE A 65 10.52 -2.89 1.26
CA ILE A 65 10.84 -4.11 0.51
C ILE A 65 9.71 -4.36 -0.48
N GLU A 66 10.03 -4.32 -1.77
CA GLU A 66 9.09 -4.74 -2.81
C GLU A 66 8.83 -6.24 -2.67
N CYS A 67 7.56 -6.61 -2.56
CA CYS A 67 7.11 -7.99 -2.40
C CYS A 67 6.44 -8.42 -3.71
N PRO A 68 7.23 -8.89 -4.70
CA PRO A 68 6.69 -9.29 -5.99
C PRO A 68 5.63 -10.37 -5.80
N LEU A 69 4.63 -10.31 -6.65
CA LEU A 69 3.56 -11.30 -6.66
C LEU A 69 3.99 -12.51 -7.47
N SER A 70 3.42 -13.68 -7.15
CA SER A 70 3.53 -14.87 -8.01
C SER A 70 3.14 -14.53 -9.45
N SER A 71 3.86 -15.13 -10.41
CA SER A 71 3.72 -14.93 -11.86
C SER A 71 2.35 -15.30 -12.43
N GLU A 72 1.46 -15.95 -11.66
CA GLU A 72 0.19 -16.50 -12.15
C GLU A 72 -1.08 -15.76 -11.66
N ARG A 73 -1.00 -14.45 -11.37
CA ARG A 73 -2.17 -13.73 -10.84
C ARG A 73 -3.16 -13.20 -11.86
N LEU A 74 -2.71 -12.96 -13.08
CA LEU A 74 -3.56 -12.43 -14.13
C LEU A 74 -3.68 -13.49 -15.22
N THR A 75 -4.92 -13.94 -15.45
CA THR A 75 -5.23 -14.80 -16.60
C THR A 75 -5.01 -14.02 -17.90
N GLY A 76 -4.72 -14.73 -19.00
CA GLY A 76 -4.58 -14.10 -20.31
C GLY A 76 -5.80 -13.24 -20.70
N ASN A 77 -7.00 -13.67 -20.33
CA ASN A 77 -8.24 -12.92 -20.52
C ASN A 77 -8.28 -11.60 -19.73
N GLN A 78 -7.78 -11.58 -18.50
CA GLN A 78 -7.67 -10.35 -17.71
C GLN A 78 -6.66 -9.39 -18.33
N VAL A 79 -5.49 -9.89 -18.74
CA VAL A 79 -4.46 -9.09 -19.42
C VAL A 79 -5.00 -8.49 -20.73
N GLN A 80 -5.68 -9.29 -21.55
CA GLN A 80 -6.26 -8.81 -22.80
C GLN A 80 -7.34 -7.74 -22.57
N LYS A 81 -8.19 -7.91 -21.54
CA LYS A 81 -9.17 -6.88 -21.16
C LYS A 81 -8.49 -5.60 -20.69
N MET A 82 -7.42 -5.71 -19.90
CA MET A 82 -6.65 -4.54 -19.45
C MET A 82 -6.05 -3.79 -20.64
N GLN A 83 -5.45 -4.51 -21.60
CA GLN A 83 -4.92 -3.92 -22.84
C GLN A 83 -6.02 -3.22 -23.65
N ASN A 84 -7.14 -3.91 -23.91
CA ASN A 84 -8.24 -3.37 -24.70
C ASN A 84 -8.87 -2.13 -24.08
N LYS A 85 -9.02 -2.12 -22.74
CA LYS A 85 -9.61 -1.01 -21.99
C LYS A 85 -8.58 0.04 -21.54
N ARG A 86 -7.31 -0.13 -21.90
CA ARG A 86 -6.19 0.76 -21.49
C ARG A 86 -6.11 0.95 -19.97
N ILE A 87 -6.33 -0.12 -19.23
CA ILE A 87 -6.31 -0.16 -17.78
C ILE A 87 -4.90 -0.53 -17.32
N LEU A 88 -4.38 0.15 -16.28
CA LEU A 88 -3.13 -0.24 -15.64
C LEU A 88 -3.39 -1.28 -14.55
N GLY A 89 -3.00 -2.53 -14.81
CA GLY A 89 -3.01 -3.61 -13.81
C GLY A 89 -1.82 -3.50 -12.86
N THR A 90 -1.79 -2.51 -11.97
CA THR A 90 -0.75 -2.46 -10.93
C THR A 90 -1.20 -3.23 -9.70
N ILE A 91 -0.53 -4.34 -9.44
CA ILE A 91 -0.70 -5.13 -8.22
C ILE A 91 0.67 -5.20 -7.53
N GLY A 92 1.14 -4.07 -7.02
CA GLY A 92 2.34 -4.01 -6.18
C GLY A 92 1.99 -4.33 -4.74
N ARG A 93 2.79 -5.18 -4.08
CA ARG A 93 2.77 -5.31 -2.62
C ARG A 93 4.10 -4.82 -2.07
N THR A 94 4.04 -4.10 -0.97
CA THR A 94 5.24 -3.58 -0.34
C THR A 94 5.18 -3.83 1.15
N LEU A 95 6.29 -4.30 1.70
CA LEU A 95 6.52 -4.41 3.13
C LEU A 95 7.24 -3.14 3.61
N LEU A 96 6.55 -2.36 4.45
CA LEU A 96 7.14 -1.25 5.19
C LEU A 96 7.59 -1.75 6.56
N ILE A 97 8.85 -1.51 6.90
CA ILE A 97 9.38 -1.77 8.23
C ILE A 97 9.61 -0.42 8.90
N ALA A 98 9.02 -0.23 10.08
CA ALA A 98 9.10 1.03 10.81
C ALA A 98 9.51 0.83 12.27
N LYS A 99 10.27 1.78 12.82
CA LYS A 99 10.62 1.86 14.24
C LYS A 99 9.79 2.92 14.93
N LYS A 100 9.46 2.66 16.20
CA LYS A 100 8.81 3.65 17.05
C LYS A 100 9.75 4.85 17.29
N ILE A 101 9.24 6.07 17.10
CA ILE A 101 9.90 7.31 17.53
C ILE A 101 9.47 7.56 18.98
N ILE A 102 10.45 7.82 19.85
CA ILE A 102 10.26 8.14 21.27
C ILE A 102 9.93 9.63 21.40
#